data_AF-A0A2U1P809-F1
#
_entry.id   AF-A0A2U1P809-F1
#
_cell.length_a   1.000
_cell.length_b   1.000
_cell.length_c   1.000
_cell.angle_alpha   90.00
_cell.angle_beta   90.00
_cell.angle_gamma   90.00
#
_symmetry.space_group_name_H-M   'P 1'
#
loop_
_entity.id
_entity.type
_entity.pdbx_description
1 polymer ?
#
loop_
_entity_poly.entity_id
_entity_poly.type
_entity_poly.pdbx_seq_one_letter_code
_entity_poly.pdbx_strand_id
1 'polypeptide(L)'
;MATRWFNATIIKVNILAWRVQFNKLPTQLNLSLRGVEIPSILCPLCSVSVEIASHLFFSCSLARQVISKVLCWWELDDHDIVSYDEWLSWLKRIRMPKGLK
;
A
#
# COMPACT_ATOMS: atom_id res chain seq x y z
N MET A 1 16.63 0.69 9.07
CA MET A 1 15.85 1.40 8.03
C MET A 1 15.41 2.75 8.59
N ALA A 2 15.65 3.85 7.87
CA ALA A 2 15.25 5.19 8.29
C ALA A 2 13.80 5.48 7.86
N THR A 3 13.02 6.12 8.74
CA THR A 3 11.68 6.63 8.39
C THR A 3 11.85 7.83 7.47
N ARG A 4 11.42 7.72 6.21
CA ARG A 4 11.47 8.86 5.26
C ARG A 4 10.15 9.61 5.30
N TRP A 5 10.15 10.75 5.98
CA TRP A 5 9.04 11.69 5.94
C TRP A 5 9.06 12.46 4.62
N PHE A 6 7.92 12.48 3.92
CA PHE A 6 7.76 13.26 2.71
C PHE A 6 7.09 14.59 3.06
N ASN A 7 7.82 15.70 2.96
CA ASN A 7 7.33 17.01 3.39
C ASN A 7 6.26 17.60 2.45
N ALA A 8 6.12 17.07 1.23
CA ALA A 8 5.13 17.51 0.25
C ALA A 8 3.81 16.69 0.29
N THR A 9 3.59 15.90 1.34
CA THR A 9 2.30 15.23 1.58
C THR A 9 1.74 15.58 2.96
N ILE A 10 0.46 15.29 3.17
CA ILE A 10 -0.19 15.49 4.46
C ILE A 10 0.34 14.48 5.50
N ILE A 11 0.35 14.88 6.76
CA ILE A 11 0.82 14.06 7.89
C ILE A 11 0.20 12.65 7.93
N LYS A 12 -1.08 12.53 7.57
CA LYS A 12 -1.83 11.27 7.58
C LYS A 12 -1.22 10.24 6.62
N VAL A 13 -0.77 10.67 5.44
CA VAL A 13 -0.15 9.78 4.43
C VAL A 13 1.20 9.28 4.92
N ASN A 14 2.01 10.15 5.52
CA ASN A 14 3.29 9.75 6.10
C ASN A 14 3.12 8.74 7.25
N ILE A 15 2.14 8.96 8.14
CA ILE A 15 1.84 8.01 9.23
C ILE A 15 1.37 6.67 8.67
N LEU A 16 0.54 6.67 7.63
CA LEU A 16 0.11 5.45 6.96
C LEU A 16 1.32 4.69 6.37
N ALA A 17 2.17 5.38 5.61
CA ALA A 17 3.37 4.80 5.02
C ALA A 17 4.32 4.22 6.07
N TRP A 18 4.53 4.93 7.18
CA TRP A 18 5.29 4.42 8.33
C TRP A 18 4.67 3.15 8.92
N ARG A 19 3.34 3.13 9.12
CA ARG A 19 2.65 1.93 9.63
C ARG A 19 2.77 0.74 8.69
N VAL A 20 2.69 0.95 7.37
CA VAL A 20 2.91 -0.09 6.36
C VAL A 20 4.33 -0.64 6.47
N GLN A 21 5.32 0.25 6.45
CA GLN A 21 6.74 -0.12 6.47
C GLN A 21 7.13 -0.96 7.70
N PHE A 22 6.58 -0.65 8.87
CA PHE A 22 6.90 -1.35 10.12
C PHE A 22 5.90 -2.47 10.47
N ASN A 23 5.02 -2.85 9.55
CA ASN A 23 3.94 -3.81 9.77
C ASN A 23 3.13 -3.51 11.04
N LYS A 24 2.78 -2.23 11.25
CA LYS A 24 2.03 -1.73 12.41
C LYS A 24 0.56 -1.44 12.08
N LEU A 25 0.10 -1.81 10.89
CA LEU A 25 -1.31 -1.73 10.55
C LEU A 25 -2.13 -2.79 11.30
N PRO A 26 -3.38 -2.47 11.68
CA PRO A 26 -4.29 -3.42 12.29
C PRO A 26 -4.90 -4.33 11.22
N THR A 27 -4.07 -5.05 10.46
CA THR A 27 -4.57 -6.05 9.50
C THR A 27 -5.15 -7.25 10.23
N GLN A 28 -6.00 -8.05 9.59
CA GLN A 28 -6.58 -9.24 10.24
C GLN A 28 -5.49 -10.17 10.81
N LEU A 29 -4.40 -10.40 10.06
CA LEU A 29 -3.29 -11.20 10.59
C LEU A 29 -2.65 -10.55 11.83
N ASN A 30 -2.36 -9.25 11.79
CA ASN A 30 -1.72 -8.56 12.92
C ASN A 30 -2.62 -8.47 14.16
N LEU A 31 -3.94 -8.39 13.97
CA LEU A 31 -4.91 -8.40 15.06
C LEU A 31 -5.04 -9.80 15.67
N SER A 32 -5.11 -10.84 14.84
CA SER A 32 -5.15 -12.24 15.28
C SER A 32 -3.90 -12.61 16.09
N LEU A 33 -2.71 -12.19 15.63
CA LEU A 33 -1.46 -12.36 16.36
C LEU A 33 -1.41 -11.63 17.72
N ARG A 34 -2.30 -10.65 17.95
CA ARG A 34 -2.44 -9.96 19.24
C ARG A 34 -3.52 -10.57 20.13
N GLY A 35 -4.09 -11.71 19.74
CA GLY A 35 -5.13 -12.41 20.50
C GLY A 35 -6.52 -11.81 20.32
N VAL A 36 -6.73 -10.94 19.32
CA VAL A 36 -8.08 -10.50 18.96
C VAL A 36 -8.76 -11.64 18.20
N GLU A 37 -9.95 -12.04 18.64
CA GLU A 37 -10.75 -13.04 17.92
C GLU A 37 -11.29 -12.43 16.62
N ILE A 38 -10.92 -13.04 15.49
CA ILE A 38 -11.35 -12.60 14.16
C ILE A 38 -11.88 -13.82 13.42
N PRO A 39 -13.05 -13.71 12.75
CA PRO A 39 -13.65 -14.84 12.03
C PRO A 39 -12.77 -15.41 10.91
N SER A 40 -11.92 -14.58 10.30
CA SER A 40 -11.02 -14.98 9.22
C SER A 40 -9.85 -14.00 9.10
N ILE A 41 -8.67 -14.52 8.78
CA ILE A 41 -7.49 -13.72 8.46
C ILE A 41 -7.40 -13.35 6.98
N LEU A 42 -8.38 -13.75 6.16
CA LEU A 42 -8.41 -13.43 4.74
C LEU A 42 -8.68 -11.94 4.52
N CYS A 43 -8.12 -11.43 3.43
CA CYS A 43 -8.29 -10.07 2.97
C CYS A 43 -9.78 -9.78 2.75
N PRO A 44 -10.35 -8.76 3.39
CA PRO A 44 -11.78 -8.44 3.24
C PRO A 44 -12.14 -7.91 1.85
N LEU A 45 -11.13 -7.47 1.08
CA LEU A 45 -11.33 -6.91 -0.25
C LEU A 45 -11.47 -7.96 -1.34
N CYS A 46 -10.71 -9.06 -1.26
CA CYS A 46 -10.70 -10.11 -2.28
C CYS A 46 -11.13 -11.48 -1.77
N SER A 47 -11.05 -11.73 -0.45
CA SER A 47 -11.34 -13.01 0.19
C SER A 47 -10.53 -14.21 -0.30
N VAL A 48 -9.39 -13.98 -0.99
CA VAL A 48 -8.55 -15.05 -1.57
C VAL A 48 -7.27 -15.29 -0.79
N SER A 49 -6.64 -14.25 -0.24
CA SER A 49 -5.32 -14.34 0.40
C SER A 49 -5.35 -13.69 1.79
N VAL A 50 -4.37 -14.03 2.65
CA VAL A 50 -4.26 -13.48 4.00
C VAL A 50 -4.09 -11.95 3.96
N GLU A 51 -4.78 -11.23 4.85
CA GLU A 51 -4.63 -9.79 4.98
C GLU A 51 -3.32 -9.42 5.70
N ILE A 52 -2.31 -9.17 4.88
CA ILE A 52 -1.06 -8.51 5.27
C ILE A 52 -0.92 -7.20 4.51
N ALA A 53 -0.10 -6.28 5.03
CA ALA A 53 0.06 -4.96 4.42
C ALA A 53 0.54 -5.03 2.96
N SER A 54 1.46 -5.95 2.62
CA SER A 54 1.90 -6.12 1.23
C SER A 54 0.76 -6.54 0.31
N HIS A 55 -0.08 -7.46 0.76
CA HIS A 55 -1.26 -7.87 0.00
C HIS A 55 -2.28 -6.74 -0.11
N LEU A 56 -2.65 -6.13 1.01
CA LEU A 56 -3.67 -5.09 1.06
C LEU A 56 -3.39 -3.92 0.10
N PHE A 57 -2.12 -3.50 -0.01
CA PHE A 57 -1.74 -2.35 -0.83
C PHE A 57 -1.21 -2.68 -2.22
N PHE A 58 -0.59 -3.84 -2.43
CA PHE A 58 0.20 -4.10 -3.65
C PHE A 58 -0.26 -5.32 -4.45
N SER A 59 -0.67 -6.43 -3.80
CA SER A 59 -1.05 -7.66 -4.52
C SER A 59 -2.54 -8.01 -4.51
N CYS A 60 -3.36 -7.32 -3.72
CA CYS A 60 -4.82 -7.52 -3.72
C CYS A 60 -5.40 -7.10 -5.07
N SER A 61 -6.19 -7.99 -5.68
CA SER A 61 -6.77 -7.77 -7.02
C SER A 61 -7.63 -6.51 -7.10
N LEU A 62 -8.39 -6.19 -6.05
CA LEU A 62 -9.18 -4.96 -5.99
C LEU A 62 -8.29 -3.73 -5.82
N ALA A 63 -7.29 -3.78 -4.93
CA ALA A 63 -6.34 -2.69 -4.73
C ALA A 63 -5.58 -2.37 -6.02
N ARG A 64 -5.14 -3.40 -6.75
CA ARG A 64 -4.48 -3.25 -8.06
C ARG A 64 -5.37 -2.59 -9.09
N GLN A 65 -6.65 -2.95 -9.17
CA GLN A 65 -7.58 -2.29 -10.08
C GLN A 65 -7.75 -0.80 -9.77
N VAL A 66 -7.81 -0.45 -8.48
CA VAL A 66 -7.88 0.96 -8.05
C VAL A 66 -6.60 1.70 -8.42
N ILE A 67 -5.43 1.14 -8.09
CA ILE A 67 -4.13 1.74 -8.41
C ILE A 67 -3.97 1.90 -9.92
N SER A 68 -4.30 0.89 -10.72
CA SER A 68 -4.23 0.95 -12.19
C SER A 68 -5.06 2.11 -12.75
N LYS A 69 -6.27 2.34 -12.21
CA LYS A 69 -7.09 3.51 -12.57
C LYS A 69 -6.45 4.84 -12.18
N VAL A 70 -5.81 4.91 -11.00
CA VAL A 70 -5.09 6.12 -10.55
C VAL A 70 -3.86 6.39 -11.43
N LEU A 71 -3.07 5.34 -11.74
CA LEU A 71 -1.90 5.45 -12.62
C LEU A 71 -2.30 5.88 -14.03
N CYS A 72 -3.39 5.33 -14.56
CA CYS A 72 -3.96 5.76 -15.84
C CYS A 72 -4.36 7.25 -15.81
N TRP A 73 -5.00 7.72 -14.73
CA TRP A 73 -5.33 9.14 -14.58
C TRP A 73 -4.08 10.04 -14.49
N TRP A 74 -2.98 9.53 -13.94
CA TRP A 74 -1.71 10.24 -13.85
C TRP A 74 -0.81 10.04 -15.07
N GLU A 75 -1.28 9.33 -16.10
CA GLU A 75 -0.50 8.99 -17.29
C GLU A 75 0.83 8.29 -16.94
N LEU A 76 0.79 7.40 -15.95
CA LEU A 76 1.92 6.58 -15.50
C LEU A 76 1.70 5.12 -15.89
N ASP A 77 2.79 4.44 -16.25
CA ASP A 77 2.77 3.02 -16.52
C ASP A 77 2.47 2.20 -15.25
N ASP A 78 1.64 1.18 -15.41
CA ASP A 78 1.38 0.19 -14.37
C ASP A 78 2.59 -0.76 -14.25
N HIS A 79 2.95 -1.07 -13.01
CA HIS A 79 4.06 -1.96 -12.70
C HIS A 79 3.60 -3.00 -11.70
N ASP A 80 4.12 -4.22 -11.85
CA ASP A 80 3.85 -5.33 -10.96
C ASP A 80 4.62 -5.21 -9.64
N ILE A 81 4.27 -4.19 -8.86
CA ILE A 81 4.84 -3.90 -7.55
C ILE A 81 4.12 -4.78 -6.52
N VAL A 82 4.88 -5.55 -5.74
CA VAL A 82 4.31 -6.49 -4.74
C VAL A 82 4.69 -6.15 -3.29
N SER A 83 5.57 -5.16 -3.10
CA SER A 83 6.08 -4.77 -1.78
C SER A 83 6.21 -3.25 -1.61
N TYR A 84 6.27 -2.80 -0.35
CA TYR A 84 6.47 -1.39 -0.02
C TYR A 84 7.84 -0.88 -0.49
N ASP A 85 8.89 -1.70 -0.41
CA ASP A 85 10.24 -1.32 -0.84
C ASP A 85 10.35 -1.14 -2.36
N GLU A 86 9.71 -2.02 -3.14
CA GLU A 86 9.57 -1.87 -4.59
C GLU A 86 8.78 -0.61 -4.94
N TRP A 87 7.63 -0.41 -4.28
CA TRP A 87 6.82 0.79 -4.47
C TRP A 87 7.60 2.06 -4.20
N LEU A 88 8.34 2.09 -3.10
CA LEU A 88 9.15 3.24 -2.70
C LEU A 88 10.30 3.50 -3.68
N SER A 89 10.87 2.44 -4.25
CA SER A 89 11.93 2.52 -5.25
C SER A 89 11.38 2.99 -6.60
N TRP A 90 10.19 2.55 -6.98
CA TRP A 90 9.45 3.09 -8.13
C TRP A 90 9.12 4.57 -7.93
N LEU A 91 8.52 4.95 -6.81
CA LEU A 91 8.12 6.33 -6.50
C LEU A 91 9.30 7.32 -6.55
N LYS A 92 10.51 6.90 -6.14
CA LYS A 92 11.71 7.75 -6.25
C LYS A 92 12.13 8.02 -7.71
N ARG A 93 11.77 7.14 -8.63
CA ARG A 93 12.17 7.18 -10.04
C ARG A 93 11.10 7.85 -10.92
N ILE A 94 9.85 7.91 -10.47
CA ILE A 94 8.77 8.50 -11.28
C ILE A 94 9.05 9.96 -11.57
N ARG A 95 8.73 10.36 -12.80
CA ARG A 95 8.70 11.75 -13.23
C ARG A 95 7.27 12.06 -13.59
N MET A 96 6.64 12.96 -12.83
CA MET A 96 5.25 13.34 -13.11
C MET A 96 5.18 14.09 -14.45
N PRO A 97 4.18 13.80 -15.30
CA PRO A 97 3.90 14.60 -16.48
C PRO A 97 3.74 16.09 -16.13
N LYS A 98 4.31 16.97 -16.95
CA LYS A 98 4.14 18.41 -16.80
C LYS A 98 2.72 18.78 -17.22
N GLY A 99 1.78 18.86 -16.27
CA GLY A 99 0.39 19.23 -16.58
C GLY A 99 -0.68 18.79 -15.58
N LEU A 100 -0.35 17.87 -14.66
CA LEU A 100 -1.23 17.49 -13.56
C LEU A 100 -1.34 18.67 -12.56
N LYS A 101 -2.41 19.46 -12.72
CA LYS A 101 -2.85 20.49 -11.77
C LYS A 101 -3.77 19.88 -10.72
#